data_AF-A0A7W6H8K6-F1
#
_entry.id   AF-A0A7W6H8K6-F1
#
_cell.length_a   1.000
_cell.length_b   1.000
_cell.length_c   1.000
_cell.angle_alpha   90.00
_cell.angle_beta   90.00
_cell.angle_gamma   90.00
#
_symmetry.space_group_name_H-M   'P 1'
#
loop_
_entity.id
_entity.type
_entity.pdbx_description
1 polymer ?
#
loop_
_entity_poly.entity_id
_entity_poly.type
_entity_poly.pdbx_seq_one_letter_code
_entity_poly.pdbx_strand_id
1 'polypeptide(L)' 'MAEPFANAAQLVAEAYGAEPMTDAMAAIARPDVDAVVIGTPTDTHVGLMMRAVELGNLTTPIGRFGGVLSSLGTHIAG' A
#
# COMPACT_ATOMS: atom_id res chain seq x y z
N MET A 1 2.00 8.19 2.88
CA MET A 1 1.92 7.55 4.20
C MET A 1 0.52 7.79 4.76
N ALA A 2 -0.27 6.75 4.98
CA ALA A 2 -1.65 6.90 5.47
C ALA A 2 -1.76 6.45 6.93
N GLU A 3 -2.26 7.32 7.78
CA GLU A 3 -2.45 7.08 9.20
C GLU A 3 -3.61 7.95 9.74
N PRO A 4 -4.68 7.37 10.34
CA PRO A 4 -5.83 8.14 10.83
C PRO A 4 -5.52 9.31 11.76
N PHE A 5 -4.47 9.24 12.58
CA PHE A 5 -4.05 10.35 13.43
C PHE A 5 -3.15 11.31 12.65
N ALA A 6 -3.68 12.49 12.28
CA ALA A 6 -3.00 13.47 11.43
C ALA A 6 -1.57 13.84 11.88
N ASN A 7 -1.35 14.00 13.19
CA ASN A 7 -0.02 14.30 13.71
C ASN A 7 0.96 13.12 13.48
N ALA A 8 0.53 11.89 13.75
CA ALA A 8 1.33 10.70 13.49
C ALA A 8 1.59 10.50 11.99
N ALA A 9 0.58 10.74 11.14
CA ALA A 9 0.73 10.71 9.69
C ALA A 9 1.82 11.68 9.23
N GLN A 10 1.80 12.91 9.74
CA GLN A 10 2.78 13.93 9.42
C GLN A 10 4.19 13.54 9.87
N LEU A 11 4.36 13.11 11.13
CA LEU A 11 5.66 12.70 11.66
C LEU A 11 6.30 11.57 10.84
N VAL A 12 5.52 10.53 10.52
CA VAL A 12 6.05 9.40 9.75
C VAL A 12 6.27 9.77 8.29
N ALA A 13 5.37 10.56 7.69
CA ALA A 13 5.55 11.02 6.32
C ALA A 13 6.83 11.85 6.16
N GLU A 14 7.10 12.79 7.08
CA GLU A 14 8.32 13.60 7.10
C GLU A 14 9.57 12.73 7.26
N ALA A 15 9.54 11.72 8.14
CA ALA A 15 10.66 10.80 8.35
C ALA A 15 11.07 10.00 7.10
N TYR A 16 10.14 9.75 6.18
CA TYR A 16 10.35 8.94 4.99
C TYR A 16 10.19 9.72 3.67
N GLY A 17 10.03 11.05 3.72
CA GLY A 17 9.86 11.90 2.54
C GLY A 17 8.59 11.60 1.73
N ALA A 18 7.53 11.16 2.41
CA ALA A 18 6.25 10.83 1.78
C ALA A 18 5.21 11.96 1.99
N GLU A 19 4.10 11.87 1.26
CA GLU A 19 2.93 12.71 1.51
C GLU A 19 2.10 12.14 2.69
N PRO A 20 1.74 12.95 3.71
CA PRO A 20 0.88 12.51 4.80
C PRO A 20 -0.59 12.46 4.36
N MET A 21 -1.27 11.38 4.72
CA MET A 21 -2.70 11.18 4.46
C MET A 21 -3.37 10.59 5.71
N THR A 22 -4.65 10.87 5.92
CA THR A 22 -5.43 10.29 7.04
C THR A 22 -6.45 9.24 6.60
N ASP A 23 -6.63 9.06 5.29
CA ASP A 23 -7.51 8.06 4.70
C ASP A 23 -6.70 7.02 3.93
N ALA A 24 -6.64 5.81 4.48
CA ALA A 24 -5.94 4.69 3.87
C ALA A 24 -6.64 4.17 2.61
N MET A 25 -7.98 4.23 2.53
CA MET A 25 -8.72 3.80 1.33
C MET A 25 -8.46 4.73 0.15
N ALA A 26 -8.43 6.04 0.42
CA ALA A 26 -8.04 7.03 -0.59
C ALA A 26 -6.58 6.86 -1.02
N ALA A 27 -5.67 6.57 -0.08
CA ALA A 27 -4.27 6.33 -0.38
C ALA A 27 -4.05 5.09 -1.26
N ILE A 28 -4.79 3.99 -1.02
CA ILE A 28 -4.73 2.78 -1.85
C ILE A 28 -5.26 3.05 -3.27
N ALA A 29 -6.29 3.89 -3.41
CA ALA A 29 -6.94 4.19 -4.69
C ALA A 29 -6.16 5.14 -5.60
N ARG A 30 -4.99 5.63 -5.16
CA ARG A 30 -4.16 6.55 -5.93
C ARG A 30 -3.58 5.85 -7.17
N PRO A 31 -3.66 6.46 -8.36
CA PRO A 31 -3.16 5.86 -9.59
C PRO A 31 -1.63 5.82 -9.67
N ASP A 32 -0.94 6.60 -8.84
CA ASP A 32 0.52 6.65 -8.73
C ASP A 32 1.09 5.69 -7.67
N VAL A 33 0.28 4.74 -7.16
CA VAL A 33 0.68 3.75 -6.16
C VAL A 33 0.66 2.35 -6.77
N ASP A 34 1.84 1.77 -6.99
CA ASP A 34 1.97 0.42 -7.56
C ASP A 34 1.76 -0.70 -6.52
N ALA A 35 2.08 -0.42 -5.26
CA ALA A 35 2.09 -1.40 -4.19
C ALA A 35 1.76 -0.76 -2.84
N VAL A 36 1.20 -1.56 -1.93
CA VAL A 36 0.85 -1.13 -0.58
C VAL A 36 1.39 -2.10 0.48
N VAL A 37 1.82 -1.52 1.60
CA VAL A 37 2.20 -2.23 2.82
C VAL A 37 1.19 -1.86 3.91
N ILE A 38 0.48 -2.85 4.44
CA ILE A 38 -0.61 -2.65 5.39
C ILE A 38 -0.19 -3.19 6.76
N GLY A 39 0.01 -2.28 7.72
CA GLY A 39 0.41 -2.61 9.10
C GLY A 39 -0.66 -2.43 10.16
N THR A 40 -1.92 -2.37 9.75
CA THR A 40 -3.05 -2.14 10.67
C THR A 40 -3.45 -3.44 11.39
N PRO A 41 -4.17 -3.36 12.54
CA PRO A 41 -4.76 -4.53 13.20
C PRO A 41 -5.64 -5.36 12.25
N THR A 42 -5.77 -6.66 12.53
CA THR A 42 -6.44 -7.63 11.65
C THR A 42 -7.81 -7.17 11.15
N ASP A 43 -8.62 -6.57 12.02
CA ASP A 43 -9.98 -6.14 11.70
C ASP A 43 -10.05 -5.10 10.56
N THR A 44 -9.07 -4.19 10.48
CA THR A 44 -8.97 -3.21 9.38
C THR A 44 -8.06 -3.68 8.25
N HIS A 45 -7.11 -4.57 8.56
CA HIS A 45 -6.16 -5.11 7.60
C HIS A 45 -6.86 -5.79 6.42
N VAL A 46 -7.87 -6.63 6.70
CA VAL A 46 -8.59 -7.39 5.66
C VAL A 46 -9.29 -6.44 4.69
N GLY A 47 -10.00 -5.42 5.19
CA GLY A 47 -10.70 -4.46 4.34
C GLY A 47 -9.76 -3.69 3.41
N LEU A 48 -8.63 -3.22 3.95
CA LEU A 48 -7.61 -2.51 3.18
C LEU A 48 -6.95 -3.42 2.13
N MET A 49 -6.67 -4.68 2.49
CA MET A 49 -6.08 -5.64 1.57
C MET A 49 -7.05 -6.00 0.44
N MET A 50 -8.32 -6.23 0.74
CA MET A 50 -9.35 -6.49 -0.28
C MET A 50 -9.46 -5.30 -1.24
N ARG A 51 -9.44 -4.06 -0.72
CA ARG A 51 -9.44 -2.86 -1.56
C ARG A 51 -8.25 -2.79 -2.51
N ALA A 52 -7.05 -3.12 -2.02
CA ALA A 52 -5.84 -3.14 -2.83
C ALA A 52 -5.89 -4.23 -3.92
N VAL A 53 -6.41 -5.41 -3.59
CA VAL A 53 -6.61 -6.50 -4.56
C VAL A 53 -7.61 -6.13 -5.64
N GLU A 54 -8.74 -5.50 -5.29
CA GLU A 54 -9.76 -5.03 -6.25
C GLU A 54 -9.19 -4.06 -7.28
N LEU A 55 -8.20 -3.25 -6.87
CA LEU A 55 -7.54 -2.25 -7.71
C LEU A 55 -6.31 -2.78 -8.45
N GLY A 56 -5.89 -4.01 -8.15
CA GLY A 56 -4.71 -4.64 -8.76
C GLY A 56 -3.37 -4.21 -8.17
N ASN A 57 -3.35 -3.54 -7.00
CA ASN A 57 -2.10 -3.20 -6.32
C ASN A 57 -1.43 -4.46 -5.76
N LEU A 58 -0.09 -4.47 -5.73
CA LEU A 58 0.66 -5.52 -5.03
C LEU A 58 0.56 -5.32 -3.50
N THR A 59 0.10 -6.35 -2.78
CA THR A 59 0.03 -6.36 -1.31
C THR A 59 1.13 -7.24 -0.71
N THR A 60 1.90 -6.73 0.26
CA THR A 60 2.89 -7.53 1.00
C THR A 60 2.51 -7.68 2.48
N PRO A 61 2.31 -8.90 3.01
CA PRO A 61 2.07 -9.11 4.43
C PRO A 61 3.35 -8.85 5.25
N ILE A 62 3.22 -8.13 6.36
CA ILE A 62 4.34 -7.90 7.29
C ILE A 62 4.60 -9.22 8.04
N GLY A 63 5.57 -10.00 7.56
CA GLY A 63 5.93 -11.30 8.15
C GLY A 63 6.50 -12.35 7.19
N ARG A 64 6.48 -12.10 5.87
CA ARG A 64 7.05 -13.02 4.88
C ARG A 64 8.03 -12.31 3.94
N PHE A 65 9.25 -12.07 4.42
CA PHE A 65 10.41 -11.83 3.55
C PHE A 65 10.77 -13.15 2.85
N GLY A 66 10.08 -13.49 1.77
CA GLY A 66 10.30 -14.75 1.07
C GLY A 66 9.35 -15.00 -0.09
N GLY A 67 9.57 -14.24 -1.17
CA GLY A 67 9.26 -14.58 -2.57
C GLY A 67 7.79 -14.82 -2.96
N VAL A 68 7.25 -13.95 -3.82
CA VAL A 68 6.44 -14.36 -4.98
C VAL A 68 6.78 -13.45 -6.17
N LEU A 69 7.26 -14.09 -7.25
CA LEU A 69 7.49 -13.53 -8.58
C LEU A 69 6.16 -13.35 -9.36
N SER A 70 6.25 -12.48 -10.36
CA SER A 70 5.68 -12.59 -11.72
C SER A 70 4.56 -11.60 -12.11
N SER A 71 4.98 -10.50 -12.76
CA SER A 71 4.32 -9.99 -13.98
C SER A 71 5.25 -9.07 -14.78
N LEU A 72 6.46 -9.54 -15.13
CA LEU A 72 7.18 -8.96 -16.26
C LEU A 72 6.73 -9.71 -17.52
N GLY A 73 5.73 -9.17 -18.20
CA GLY A 73 5.18 -9.77 -19.39
C GLY A 73 4.28 -8.79 -20.13
N THR A 74 4.89 -7.84 -20.85
CA THR A 74 4.56 -7.43 -22.23
C THR A 74 5.46 -6.26 -22.63
N HIS A 75 6.65 -6.54 -23.17
CA HIS A 75 7.39 -5.64 -24.09
C HIS A 75 8.57 -6.41 -24.71
N ILE A 76 8.29 -7.31 -25.67
CA ILE A 76 9.13 -7.60 -26.86
C ILE A 76 8.39 -8.59 -27.76
N ALA A 77 7.41 -8.06 -28.50
CA ALA A 77 7.00 -8.58 -29.79
C ALA A 77 6.69 -7.35 -30.66
N GLY A 78 7.61 -7.03 -31.57
CA GLY A 78 7.61 -5.84 -32.42
C GLY A 78 9.01 -5.56 -32.92
#